data_AF-A0A2E9JX09-F1
#
_entry.id   AF-A0A2E9JX09-F1
#
_cell.length_a   1.000
_cell.length_b   1.000
_cell.length_c   1.000
_cell.angle_alpha   90.00
_cell.angle_beta   90.00
_cell.angle_gamma   90.00
#
_symmetry.space_group_name_H-M   'P 1'
#
loop_
_entity.id
_entity.type
_entity.pdbx_description
1 polymer ?
#
loop_
_entity_poly.entity_id
_entity_poly.type
_entity_poly.pdbx_seq_one_letter_code
_entity_poly.pdbx_strand_id
1 'polypeptide(L)'
;FDFDLELRSGAGSYVCGEETAMLESLEGKRGQVRCKPPLPASKGLWQKPSVINNVITLATVPAILAGGASAYAELGVDRSRGTLPFQLAGNIKYGGLVEVPFGLTLRELIFAIGGGTASGRPVRAVQVGGPLGAYFPVSLLDTALDYEIFTALDGSVGHGGIVVFDDTVDMARQARFAMEFCAVESCGKCTPCRIGSVRGVELLDQIIVDRNAQAERNEQSFELLADLCATMTNTSLCGMGRMTPSPVRSALKYFSEDFYQAAP
;
A
#
# COMPACT_ATOMS: atom_id res chain seq x y z
N PHE A 1 -13.12 0.16 37.14
CA PHE A 1 -12.97 0.40 35.69
C PHE A 1 -13.57 -0.80 35.03
N ASP A 2 -14.65 -0.60 34.29
CA ASP A 2 -15.40 -1.69 33.66
C ASP A 2 -15.12 -1.63 32.16
N PHE A 3 -14.54 -2.70 31.61
CA PHE A 3 -14.14 -2.78 30.21
C PHE A 3 -14.26 -4.21 29.70
N ASP A 4 -15.21 -4.41 28.78
CA ASP A 4 -15.45 -5.68 28.12
C ASP A 4 -14.79 -5.69 26.76
N LEU A 5 -14.18 -6.83 26.40
CA LEU A 5 -13.56 -7.04 25.10
C LEU A 5 -14.17 -8.26 24.41
N GLU A 6 -14.60 -8.06 23.17
CA GLU A 6 -15.06 -9.13 22.30
C GLU A 6 -14.28 -9.13 20.98
N LEU A 7 -14.13 -10.33 20.39
CA LEU A 7 -13.52 -10.51 19.09
C LEU A 7 -14.61 -10.66 18.03
N ARG A 8 -14.41 -10.00 16.89
CA ARG A 8 -15.28 -10.12 15.71
C ARG A 8 -14.45 -10.60 14.53
N SER A 9 -14.87 -11.67 13.88
CA SER A 9 -14.22 -12.16 12.66
C SER A 9 -14.79 -11.45 11.43
N GLY A 10 -13.90 -11.00 10.54
CA GLY A 10 -14.28 -10.56 9.21
C GLY A 10 -14.66 -11.73 8.28
N ALA A 11 -14.98 -11.42 7.03
CA ALA A 11 -15.46 -12.37 6.03
C ALA A 11 -14.70 -12.27 4.68
N GLY A 12 -13.39 -12.05 4.73
CA GLY A 12 -12.52 -12.10 3.53
C GLY A 12 -12.61 -10.90 2.59
N SER A 13 -12.91 -9.70 3.11
CA SER A 13 -12.98 -8.47 2.32
C SER A 13 -11.88 -7.49 2.73
N TYR A 14 -11.01 -7.11 1.79
CA TYR A 14 -9.90 -6.18 2.07
C TYR A 14 -10.41 -4.79 2.45
N VAL A 15 -11.47 -4.32 1.80
CA VAL A 15 -12.03 -2.98 2.08
C VAL A 15 -12.58 -2.83 3.49
N CYS A 16 -12.92 -3.93 4.19
CA CYS A 16 -13.28 -3.89 5.60
C CYS A 16 -12.11 -3.52 6.53
N GLY A 17 -10.87 -3.43 6.02
CA GLY A 17 -9.76 -2.80 6.73
C GLY A 17 -9.85 -1.26 6.77
N GLU A 18 -10.66 -0.64 5.91
CA GLU A 18 -10.95 0.80 5.98
C GLU A 18 -11.85 1.09 7.18
N GLU A 19 -11.50 2.12 7.96
CA GLU A 19 -12.12 2.39 9.26
C GLU A 19 -13.66 2.46 9.24
N THR A 20 -14.28 3.06 8.22
CA THR A 20 -15.74 3.20 8.17
C THR A 20 -16.45 1.99 7.59
N ALA A 21 -15.81 1.29 6.65
CA ALA A 21 -16.30 0.00 6.15
C ALA A 21 -16.26 -1.08 7.24
N MET A 22 -15.22 -1.04 8.10
CA MET A 22 -15.11 -1.89 9.29
C MET A 22 -16.30 -1.68 10.22
N LEU A 23 -16.69 -0.43 10.50
CA LEU A 23 -17.85 -0.11 11.33
C LEU A 23 -19.15 -0.66 10.73
N GLU A 24 -19.37 -0.51 9.43
CA GLU A 24 -20.54 -1.09 8.76
C GLU A 24 -20.56 -2.62 8.89
N SER A 25 -19.41 -3.27 8.74
CA SER A 25 -19.27 -4.72 8.91
C SER A 25 -19.56 -5.16 10.35
N LEU A 26 -19.07 -4.42 11.35
CA LEU A 26 -19.33 -4.69 12.78
C LEU A 26 -20.81 -4.51 13.15
N GLU A 27 -21.49 -3.59 12.45
CA GLU A 27 -22.94 -3.37 12.54
C GLU A 27 -23.78 -4.41 11.78
N GLY A 28 -23.15 -5.42 11.16
CA GLY A 28 -23.82 -6.49 10.43
C GLY A 28 -24.30 -6.08 9.02
N LYS A 29 -23.82 -4.96 8.50
CA LYS A 29 -24.11 -4.49 7.14
C LYS A 29 -23.00 -4.90 6.18
N ARG A 30 -23.20 -4.65 4.90
CA ARG A 30 -22.14 -4.80 3.89
C ARG A 30 -21.00 -3.81 4.20
N GLY A 31 -19.75 -4.25 4.09
CA GLY A 31 -18.54 -3.43 4.30
C GLY A 31 -18.36 -2.35 3.23
N GLN A 32 -19.22 -1.34 3.23
CA GLN A 32 -19.14 -0.20 2.33
C GLN A 32 -18.69 1.04 3.10
N VAL A 33 -17.78 1.79 2.50
CA VAL A 33 -17.24 3.03 3.09
C VAL A 33 -18.34 4.05 3.32
N ARG A 34 -18.35 4.70 4.48
CA ARG A 34 -19.22 5.85 4.79
C ARG A 34 -18.60 7.14 4.23
N CYS A 35 -19.43 8.08 3.78
CA CYS A 35 -18.90 9.39 3.40
C CYS A 35 -18.41 10.12 4.65
N LYS A 36 -17.24 10.77 4.57
CA LYS A 36 -16.73 11.66 5.62
C LYS A 36 -17.02 13.10 5.18
N PRO A 37 -17.66 13.95 6.00
CA PRO A 37 -18.11 13.76 7.40
C PRO A 37 -19.42 12.96 7.57
N PRO A 38 -19.72 12.42 8.79
CA PRO A 38 -19.02 12.61 10.08
C PRO A 38 -17.79 11.71 10.28
N LEU A 39 -16.86 12.14 11.15
CA LEU A 39 -15.69 11.35 11.54
C LEU A 39 -16.08 10.26 12.57
N PRO A 40 -15.46 9.07 12.53
CA PRO A 40 -15.72 8.00 13.51
C PRO A 40 -15.52 8.42 14.97
N ALA A 41 -14.55 9.29 15.24
CA ALA A 41 -14.27 9.82 16.57
C ALA A 41 -15.46 10.59 17.18
N SER A 42 -16.37 11.12 16.37
CA SER A 42 -17.62 11.75 16.84
C SER A 42 -18.82 10.83 16.68
N LYS A 43 -18.95 10.15 15.52
CA LYS A 43 -20.04 9.21 15.22
C LYS A 43 -19.51 8.00 14.45
N GLY A 44 -19.04 7.00 15.18
CA GLY A 44 -18.48 5.74 14.69
C GLY A 44 -19.44 4.57 14.84
N LEU A 45 -19.05 3.58 15.66
CA LEU A 45 -19.80 2.34 15.87
C LEU A 45 -21.14 2.63 16.56
N TRP A 46 -22.25 2.17 15.98
CA TRP A 46 -23.61 2.40 16.51
C TRP A 46 -23.90 3.89 16.78
N GLN A 47 -23.34 4.77 15.95
CA GLN A 47 -23.46 6.23 16.06
C GLN A 47 -22.89 6.82 17.38
N LYS A 48 -21.96 6.12 18.03
CA LYS A 48 -21.24 6.59 19.22
C LYS A 48 -19.82 7.05 18.87
N PRO A 49 -19.21 7.96 19.64
CA PRO A 49 -17.78 8.25 19.54
C PRO A 49 -16.97 6.96 19.61
N SER A 50 -16.11 6.71 18.62
CA SER A 50 -15.30 5.48 18.56
C SER A 50 -13.86 5.80 18.22
N VAL A 51 -12.94 5.28 19.04
CA VAL A 51 -11.51 5.28 18.75
C VAL A 51 -11.21 4.06 17.90
N ILE A 52 -10.60 4.27 16.73
CA ILE A 52 -10.21 3.21 15.81
C ILE A 52 -8.70 3.33 15.62
N ASN A 53 -7.99 2.28 16.01
CA ASN A 53 -6.53 2.20 15.85
C ASN A 53 -6.15 0.83 15.32
N ASN A 54 -5.05 0.79 14.57
CA ASN A 54 -4.44 -0.47 14.19
C ASN A 54 -3.93 -1.21 15.44
N VAL A 55 -3.84 -2.54 15.34
CA VAL A 55 -3.35 -3.42 16.41
C VAL A 55 -1.99 -2.97 16.93
N ILE A 56 -1.04 -2.64 16.05
CA ILE A 56 0.31 -2.23 16.47
C ILE A 56 0.25 -0.94 17.28
N THR A 57 -0.54 0.05 16.85
CA THR A 57 -0.71 1.29 17.62
C THR A 57 -1.20 1.03 19.04
N LEU A 58 -2.21 0.16 19.22
CA LEU A 58 -2.73 -0.18 20.56
C LEU A 58 -1.75 -1.05 21.36
N ALA A 59 -1.05 -1.97 20.70
CA ALA A 59 -0.04 -2.84 21.33
C ALA A 59 1.21 -2.06 21.80
N THR A 60 1.49 -0.91 21.19
CA THR A 60 2.57 -0.01 21.61
C THR A 60 2.21 0.81 22.86
N VAL A 61 0.93 1.09 23.13
CA VAL A 61 0.49 1.94 24.26
C VAL A 61 1.02 1.46 25.62
N PRO A 62 0.94 0.16 25.99
CA PRO A 62 1.50 -0.32 27.26
C PRO A 62 3.00 -0.03 27.42
N ALA A 63 3.79 -0.20 26.35
CA ALA A 63 5.23 0.07 26.39
C ALA A 63 5.52 1.57 26.58
N ILE A 64 4.75 2.45 25.93
CA ILE A 64 4.86 3.91 26.11
C ILE A 64 4.51 4.31 27.54
N LEU A 65 3.44 3.76 28.11
CA LEU A 65 3.02 4.10 29.47
C LEU A 65 4.02 3.59 30.53
N ALA A 66 4.59 2.40 30.31
CA ALA A 66 5.57 1.81 31.22
C ALA A 66 6.95 2.49 31.13
N GLY A 67 7.41 2.81 29.92
CA GLY A 67 8.73 3.41 29.67
C GLY A 67 8.76 4.95 29.69
N GLY A 68 7.59 5.59 29.65
CA GLY A 68 7.45 7.04 29.55
C GLY A 68 7.46 7.54 28.09
N ALA A 69 6.65 8.57 27.83
CA ALA A 69 6.46 9.12 26.49
C ALA A 69 7.77 9.67 25.88
N SER A 70 8.62 10.31 26.68
CA SER A 70 9.90 10.86 26.22
C SER A 70 10.84 9.77 25.71
N ALA A 71 10.98 8.65 26.44
CA ALA A 71 11.85 7.55 26.04
C ALA A 71 11.41 6.92 24.71
N TYR A 72 10.09 6.77 24.48
CA TYR A 72 9.59 6.28 23.20
C TYR A 72 9.77 7.32 22.07
N ALA A 73 9.60 8.61 22.37
CA ALA A 73 9.76 9.70 21.41
C ALA A 73 11.23 9.99 21.02
N GLU A 74 12.19 9.56 21.85
CA GLU A 74 13.62 9.61 21.53
C GLU A 74 14.03 8.61 20.45
N LEU A 75 13.23 7.55 20.25
CA LEU A 75 13.40 6.61 19.14
C LEU A 75 12.89 7.22 17.83
N GLY A 76 13.52 6.84 16.72
CA GLY A 76 13.14 7.28 15.38
C GLY A 76 13.79 8.60 14.97
N VAL A 77 13.23 9.26 13.98
CA VAL A 77 13.77 10.51 13.40
C VAL A 77 12.65 11.53 13.21
N ASP A 78 12.98 12.82 13.39
CA ASP A 78 12.09 13.96 13.11
C ASP A 78 10.65 13.85 13.63
N ARG A 79 9.70 13.46 12.78
CA ARG A 79 8.28 13.28 13.15
C ARG A 79 7.88 11.80 13.22
N SER A 80 8.64 10.92 12.58
CA SER A 80 8.51 9.47 12.67
C SER A 80 9.17 8.98 13.95
N ARG A 81 8.46 9.12 15.08
CA ARG A 81 8.93 8.72 16.41
C ARG A 81 8.54 7.29 16.76
N GLY A 82 9.37 6.64 17.57
CA GLY A 82 9.16 5.26 18.00
C GLY A 82 9.80 4.22 17.07
N THR A 83 9.30 2.99 17.19
CA THR A 83 9.67 1.85 16.36
C THR A 83 8.53 1.45 15.45
N LEU A 84 8.85 0.75 14.37
CA LEU A 84 7.88 0.04 13.56
C LEU A 84 8.36 -1.40 13.34
N PRO A 85 7.50 -2.41 13.56
CA PRO A 85 7.82 -3.80 13.28
C PRO A 85 7.74 -4.05 11.77
N PHE A 86 8.78 -3.74 11.01
CA PHE A 86 8.81 -3.94 9.55
C PHE A 86 8.71 -5.41 9.18
N GLN A 87 8.00 -5.71 8.10
CA GLN A 87 7.77 -7.09 7.65
C GLN A 87 8.46 -7.31 6.29
N LEU A 88 9.51 -8.13 6.29
CA LEU A 88 10.24 -8.52 5.07
C LEU A 88 9.54 -9.71 4.42
N ALA A 89 9.02 -9.51 3.20
CA ALA A 89 8.23 -10.48 2.46
C ALA A 89 8.57 -10.51 0.96
N GLY A 90 7.92 -11.40 0.21
CA GLY A 90 8.17 -11.60 -1.21
C GLY A 90 9.41 -12.46 -1.47
N ASN A 91 10.20 -12.09 -2.47
CA ASN A 91 11.45 -12.76 -2.82
C ASN A 91 12.60 -12.22 -1.97
N ILE A 92 12.68 -12.67 -0.71
CA ILE A 92 13.70 -12.26 0.25
C ILE A 92 14.27 -13.50 0.97
N LYS A 93 15.59 -13.56 1.16
CA LYS A 93 16.28 -14.74 1.70
C LYS A 93 15.96 -14.99 3.17
N TYR A 94 15.99 -13.94 3.98
CA TYR A 94 15.67 -13.98 5.41
C TYR A 94 14.43 -13.13 5.68
N GLY A 95 13.27 -13.63 5.26
CA GLY A 95 11.98 -13.01 5.52
C GLY A 95 11.56 -13.12 6.99
N GLY A 96 10.72 -12.20 7.45
CA GLY A 96 10.26 -12.17 8.84
C GLY A 96 9.92 -10.78 9.35
N LEU A 97 9.94 -10.65 10.69
CA LEU A 97 9.61 -9.43 11.41
C LEU A 97 10.88 -8.78 11.95
N VAL A 98 11.05 -7.49 11.66
CA VAL A 98 12.20 -6.68 12.06
C VAL A 98 11.71 -5.38 12.67
N GLU A 99 11.66 -5.33 14.00
CA GLU A 99 11.32 -4.10 14.70
C GLU A 99 12.55 -3.22 14.92
N VAL A 100 12.53 -2.05 14.29
CA VAL A 100 13.60 -1.06 14.39
C VAL A 100 13.01 0.34 14.57
N PRO A 101 13.76 1.28 15.16
CA PRO A 101 13.42 2.70 15.09
C PRO A 101 13.32 3.17 13.64
N PHE A 102 12.48 4.18 13.40
CA PHE A 102 12.49 4.89 12.11
C PHE A 102 13.89 5.49 11.81
N GLY A 103 14.20 5.65 10.52
CA GLY A 103 15.46 6.24 10.05
C GLY A 103 16.43 5.26 9.37
N LEU A 104 16.29 3.94 9.58
CA LEU A 104 17.02 2.96 8.77
C LEU A 104 16.61 3.06 7.29
N THR A 105 17.51 2.73 6.38
CA THR A 105 17.22 2.72 4.94
C THR A 105 16.58 1.41 4.49
N LEU A 106 15.85 1.44 3.37
CA LEU A 106 15.36 0.21 2.72
C LEU A 106 16.51 -0.75 2.38
N ARG A 107 17.66 -0.22 1.96
CA ARG A 107 18.86 -0.99 1.62
C ARG A 107 19.35 -1.79 2.82
N GLU A 108 19.43 -1.18 3.99
CA GLU A 108 19.85 -1.86 5.21
C GLU A 108 18.89 -3.00 5.57
N LEU A 109 17.59 -2.75 5.54
CA LEU A 109 16.60 -3.80 5.83
C LEU A 109 16.69 -4.97 4.82
N ILE A 110 16.83 -4.69 3.53
CA ILE A 110 16.81 -5.73 2.49
C ILE A 110 18.12 -6.52 2.45
N PHE A 111 19.27 -5.85 2.49
CA PHE A 111 20.56 -6.50 2.28
C PHE A 111 21.24 -6.90 3.58
N ALA A 112 21.27 -6.02 4.59
CA ALA A 112 21.96 -6.31 5.84
C ALA A 112 21.17 -7.30 6.71
N ILE A 113 19.84 -7.17 6.73
CA ILE A 113 18.97 -8.03 7.55
C ILE A 113 18.32 -9.12 6.70
N GLY A 114 17.69 -8.76 5.59
CA GLY A 114 16.99 -9.69 4.69
C GLY A 114 17.91 -10.59 3.86
N GLY A 115 19.21 -10.28 3.77
CA GLY A 115 20.20 -11.07 3.05
C GLY A 115 20.04 -11.07 1.52
N GLY A 116 19.33 -10.08 0.96
CA GLY A 116 19.01 -10.01 -0.46
C GLY A 116 17.88 -10.95 -0.88
N THR A 117 17.74 -11.22 -2.18
CA THR A 117 16.66 -12.05 -2.71
C THR A 117 16.84 -13.52 -2.36
N ALA A 118 15.74 -14.25 -2.20
CA ALA A 118 15.79 -15.70 -2.00
C ALA A 118 16.29 -16.43 -3.26
N SER A 119 16.01 -15.90 -4.44
CA SER A 119 16.47 -16.45 -5.73
C SER A 119 17.98 -16.26 -5.98
N GLY A 120 18.65 -15.39 -5.22
CA GLY A 120 20.04 -15.00 -5.47
C GLY A 120 20.21 -14.03 -6.65
N ARG A 121 19.11 -13.65 -7.31
CA ARG A 121 19.10 -12.70 -8.42
C ARG A 121 19.07 -11.24 -7.92
N PRO A 122 19.48 -10.24 -8.70
CA PRO A 122 19.45 -8.86 -8.27
C PRO A 122 18.05 -8.38 -7.89
N VAL A 123 17.94 -7.56 -6.84
CA VAL A 123 16.69 -6.84 -6.53
C VAL A 123 16.40 -5.87 -7.68
N ARG A 124 15.17 -5.85 -8.18
CA ARG A 124 14.73 -4.91 -9.21
C ARG A 124 13.75 -3.88 -8.69
N ALA A 125 12.73 -4.34 -7.97
CA ALA A 125 11.68 -3.48 -7.43
C ALA A 125 11.32 -3.90 -6.00
N VAL A 126 10.89 -2.92 -5.20
CA VAL A 126 10.42 -3.14 -3.84
C VAL A 126 9.10 -2.42 -3.67
N GLN A 127 8.04 -3.14 -3.31
CA GLN A 127 6.78 -2.51 -2.92
C GLN A 127 6.77 -2.27 -1.41
N VAL A 128 6.54 -1.03 -1.00
CA VAL A 128 6.49 -0.65 0.42
C VAL A 128 5.10 -0.15 0.76
N GLY A 129 4.58 -0.54 1.93
CA GLY A 129 3.30 -0.04 2.44
C GLY A 129 2.07 -0.84 1.99
N GLY A 130 2.28 -2.03 1.43
CA GLY A 130 1.20 -2.95 1.00
C GLY A 130 0.81 -2.78 -0.47
N PRO A 131 -0.29 -3.42 -0.91
CA PRO A 131 -0.65 -3.51 -2.34
C PRO A 131 -1.00 -2.17 -2.99
N LEU A 132 -1.33 -1.15 -2.18
CA LEU A 132 -1.62 0.21 -2.62
C LEU A 132 -0.39 1.13 -2.56
N GLY A 133 0.76 0.59 -2.14
CA GLY A 133 2.03 1.31 -2.07
C GLY A 133 2.73 1.37 -3.42
N ALA A 134 3.60 2.38 -3.57
CA ALA A 134 4.43 2.55 -4.75
C ALA A 134 5.58 1.52 -4.80
N TYR A 135 6.06 1.23 -6.02
CA TYR A 135 7.27 0.47 -6.26
C TYR A 135 8.49 1.38 -6.26
N PHE A 136 9.52 0.99 -5.51
CA PHE A 136 10.79 1.68 -5.39
C PHE A 136 11.85 0.92 -6.20
N PRO A 137 12.56 1.58 -7.14
CA PRO A 137 13.70 1.00 -7.82
C PRO A 137 14.94 0.97 -6.93
N VAL A 138 15.98 0.26 -7.37
CA VAL A 138 17.26 0.13 -6.66
C VAL A 138 17.87 1.49 -6.29
N SER A 139 17.67 2.51 -7.12
CA SER A 139 18.16 3.88 -6.89
C SER A 139 17.49 4.59 -5.72
N LEU A 140 16.34 4.12 -5.24
CA LEU A 140 15.64 4.67 -4.08
C LEU A 140 15.83 3.82 -2.81
N LEU A 141 16.67 2.78 -2.81
CA LEU A 141 16.83 1.93 -1.62
C LEU A 141 17.59 2.63 -0.48
N ASP A 142 18.33 3.70 -0.77
CA ASP A 142 18.97 4.53 0.26
C ASP A 142 18.00 5.50 0.93
N THR A 143 16.71 5.43 0.60
CA THR A 143 15.65 6.20 1.26
C THR A 143 15.48 5.72 2.71
N ALA A 144 15.61 6.65 3.66
CA ALA A 144 15.33 6.42 5.06
C ALA A 144 13.84 6.15 5.29
N LEU A 145 13.54 5.16 6.14
CA LEU A 145 12.20 4.79 6.55
C LEU A 145 11.66 5.85 7.50
N ASP A 146 10.94 6.79 6.91
CA ASP A 146 10.31 7.95 7.54
C ASP A 146 9.03 8.30 6.75
N TYR A 147 7.96 8.65 7.45
CA TYR A 147 6.67 8.91 6.82
C TYR A 147 6.70 10.11 5.87
N GLU A 148 7.36 11.20 6.25
CA GLU A 148 7.45 12.41 5.45
C GLU A 148 8.31 12.21 4.21
N ILE A 149 9.47 11.56 4.33
CA ILE A 149 10.36 11.25 3.18
C ILE A 149 9.63 10.37 2.17
N PHE A 150 8.95 9.31 2.63
CA PHE A 150 8.18 8.44 1.74
C PHE A 150 7.06 9.19 1.04
N THR A 151 6.32 10.04 1.77
CA THR A 151 5.25 10.86 1.20
C THR A 151 5.77 11.81 0.12
N ALA A 152 6.95 12.40 0.32
CA ALA A 152 7.59 13.29 -0.66
C ALA A 152 8.01 12.57 -1.96
N LEU A 153 8.15 11.24 -1.92
CA LEU A 153 8.48 10.39 -3.07
C LEU A 153 7.25 9.72 -3.69
N ASP A 154 6.04 10.19 -3.38
CA ASP A 154 4.77 9.56 -3.75
C ASP A 154 4.62 8.10 -3.25
N GLY A 155 5.40 7.75 -2.23
CA GLY A 155 5.37 6.46 -1.54
C GLY A 155 4.58 6.49 -0.24
N SER A 156 4.49 5.34 0.41
CA SER A 156 3.91 5.21 1.74
C SER A 156 4.65 4.12 2.52
N VAL A 157 5.03 4.41 3.76
CA VAL A 157 5.54 3.38 4.68
C VAL A 157 4.42 2.38 5.01
N GLY A 158 3.17 2.84 5.04
CA GLY A 158 2.00 2.04 5.38
C GLY A 158 2.16 1.30 6.71
N HIS A 159 1.93 -0.01 6.70
CA HIS A 159 2.10 -0.87 7.87
C HIS A 159 3.55 -1.37 8.08
N GLY A 160 4.52 -0.90 7.30
CA GLY A 160 5.90 -1.39 7.34
C GLY A 160 6.14 -2.68 6.56
N GLY A 161 5.17 -3.10 5.74
CA GLY A 161 5.32 -4.26 4.85
C GLY A 161 6.22 -3.92 3.66
N ILE A 162 7.22 -4.76 3.41
CA ILE A 162 8.23 -4.60 2.36
C ILE A 162 8.23 -5.89 1.52
N VAL A 163 7.78 -5.79 0.28
CA VAL A 163 7.71 -6.91 -0.67
C VAL A 163 8.81 -6.74 -1.71
N VAL A 164 9.79 -7.65 -1.70
CA VAL A 164 10.94 -7.61 -2.60
C VAL A 164 10.68 -8.42 -3.87
N PHE A 165 11.02 -7.85 -5.01
CA PHE A 165 10.99 -8.49 -6.33
C PHE A 165 12.41 -8.52 -6.92
N ASP A 166 12.78 -9.65 -7.52
CA ASP A 166 14.02 -9.75 -8.29
C ASP A 166 13.83 -9.26 -9.72
N ASP A 167 14.90 -9.29 -10.52
CA ASP A 167 14.94 -8.88 -11.93
C ASP A 167 14.05 -9.68 -12.89
N THR A 168 13.34 -10.71 -12.43
CA THR A 168 12.37 -11.46 -13.26
C THR A 168 10.96 -10.86 -13.25
N VAL A 169 10.70 -9.88 -12.39
CA VAL A 169 9.38 -9.24 -12.30
C VAL A 169 9.03 -8.50 -13.59
N ASP A 170 7.78 -8.61 -14.06
CA ASP A 170 7.24 -7.80 -15.15
C ASP A 170 6.34 -6.69 -14.56
N MET A 171 6.83 -5.46 -14.55
CA MET A 171 6.19 -4.32 -13.90
C MET A 171 4.91 -3.87 -14.61
N ALA A 172 4.74 -4.16 -15.90
CA ALA A 172 3.47 -3.95 -16.59
C ALA A 172 2.40 -4.92 -16.06
N ARG A 173 2.77 -6.18 -15.82
CA ARG A 173 1.88 -7.15 -15.15
C ARG A 173 1.58 -6.76 -13.70
N GLN A 174 2.54 -6.19 -12.98
CA GLN A 174 2.30 -5.68 -11.63
C GLN A 174 1.33 -4.50 -11.62
N ALA A 175 1.42 -3.59 -12.59
CA ALA A 175 0.45 -2.52 -12.76
C ALA A 175 -0.95 -3.07 -13.07
N ARG A 176 -1.04 -4.07 -13.96
CA ARG A 176 -2.30 -4.76 -14.28
C ARG A 176 -2.91 -5.40 -13.03
N PHE A 177 -2.10 -6.10 -12.24
CA PHE A 177 -2.52 -6.72 -11.00
C PHE A 177 -3.07 -5.71 -9.99
N ALA A 178 -2.49 -4.51 -9.89
CA ALA A 178 -3.01 -3.47 -9.00
C ALA A 178 -4.45 -3.06 -9.39
N MET A 179 -4.73 -2.92 -10.68
CA MET A 179 -6.08 -2.64 -11.19
C MET A 179 -7.03 -3.82 -10.95
N GLU A 180 -6.58 -5.05 -11.18
CA GLU A 180 -7.35 -6.28 -10.93
C GLU A 180 -7.71 -6.44 -9.44
N PHE A 181 -6.74 -6.27 -8.55
CA PHE A 181 -6.94 -6.29 -7.11
C PHE A 181 -7.99 -5.25 -6.69
N CYS A 182 -7.91 -4.03 -7.22
CA CYS A 182 -8.90 -3.00 -6.97
C CYS A 182 -10.30 -3.37 -7.52
N ALA A 183 -10.38 -4.07 -8.66
CA ALA A 183 -11.65 -4.52 -9.23
C ALA A 183 -12.31 -5.59 -8.35
N VAL A 184 -11.52 -6.54 -7.83
CA VAL A 184 -11.97 -7.62 -6.94
C VAL A 184 -12.40 -7.07 -5.57
N GLU A 185 -11.60 -6.19 -4.98
CA GLU A 185 -11.78 -5.75 -3.59
C GLU A 185 -12.62 -4.46 -3.44
N SER A 186 -13.12 -3.91 -4.55
CA SER A 186 -13.96 -2.71 -4.51
C SER A 186 -15.27 -2.97 -3.74
N CYS A 187 -15.56 -2.14 -2.73
CA CYS A 187 -16.88 -2.14 -2.08
C CYS A 187 -18.05 -1.75 -3.02
N GLY A 188 -17.71 -1.26 -4.21
CA GLY A 188 -18.63 -0.92 -5.30
C GLY A 188 -19.24 0.49 -5.25
N LYS A 189 -18.93 1.28 -4.23
CA LYS A 189 -19.58 2.59 -4.00
C LYS A 189 -19.17 3.68 -4.98
N CYS A 190 -17.90 3.71 -5.42
CA CYS A 190 -17.39 4.75 -6.32
C CYS A 190 -17.24 4.17 -7.74
N THR A 191 -17.81 4.82 -8.76
CA THR A 191 -17.68 4.39 -10.16
C THR A 191 -16.22 4.25 -10.62
N PRO A 192 -15.30 5.20 -10.33
CA PRO A 192 -13.89 5.06 -10.73
C PRO A 192 -13.23 3.81 -10.13
N CYS A 193 -13.49 3.53 -8.86
CA CYS A 193 -12.93 2.36 -8.17
C CYS A 193 -13.58 1.04 -8.60
N ARG A 194 -14.88 1.03 -8.94
CA ARG A 194 -15.63 -0.18 -9.29
C ARG A 194 -15.50 -0.55 -10.77
N ILE A 195 -15.59 0.44 -11.66
CA ILE A 195 -15.60 0.25 -13.11
C ILE A 195 -14.28 0.71 -13.72
N GLY A 196 -13.71 1.81 -13.24
CA GLY A 196 -12.44 2.31 -13.75
C GLY A 196 -11.31 1.32 -13.57
N SER A 197 -11.25 0.59 -12.45
CA SER A 197 -10.29 -0.50 -12.24
C SER A 197 -10.40 -1.61 -13.31
N VAL A 198 -11.63 -2.04 -13.65
CA VAL A 198 -11.86 -3.01 -14.74
C VAL A 198 -11.37 -2.47 -16.08
N ARG A 199 -11.65 -1.19 -16.39
CA ARG A 199 -11.12 -0.53 -17.60
C ARG A 199 -9.59 -0.42 -17.59
N GLY A 200 -9.01 -0.22 -16.41
CA GLY A 200 -7.56 -0.20 -16.22
C GLY A 200 -6.92 -1.56 -16.52
N VAL A 201 -7.57 -2.66 -16.11
CA VAL A 201 -7.15 -4.01 -16.49
C VAL A 201 -7.21 -4.19 -18.01
N GLU A 202 -8.34 -3.87 -18.64
CA GLU A 202 -8.51 -3.97 -20.10
C GLU A 202 -7.43 -3.18 -20.87
N LEU A 203 -7.15 -1.97 -20.41
CA LEU A 203 -6.16 -1.08 -21.02
C LEU A 203 -4.72 -1.59 -20.84
N LEU A 204 -4.39 -2.10 -19.64
CA LEU A 204 -3.08 -2.69 -19.38
C LEU A 204 -2.88 -4.02 -20.12
N ASP A 205 -3.94 -4.81 -20.28
CA ASP A 205 -3.91 -6.01 -21.14
C ASP A 205 -3.59 -5.64 -22.59
N GLN A 206 -4.19 -4.56 -23.13
CA GLN A 206 -3.85 -4.05 -24.45
C GLN A 206 -2.39 -3.59 -24.55
N ILE A 207 -1.91 -2.79 -23.58
CA ILE A 207 -0.52 -2.33 -23.55
C ILE A 207 0.46 -3.51 -23.52
N ILE A 208 0.20 -4.52 -22.69
CA ILE A 208 1.06 -5.71 -22.55
C ILE A 208 1.10 -6.53 -23.86
N VAL A 209 0.00 -6.61 -24.61
CA VAL A 209 -0.05 -7.30 -25.90
C VAL A 209 0.69 -6.51 -26.98
N ASP A 210 0.49 -5.19 -27.02
CA ASP A 210 0.98 -4.32 -28.10
C ASP A 210 2.44 -3.86 -27.90
N ARG A 211 3.02 -4.04 -26.70
CA ARG A 211 4.35 -3.52 -26.32
C ARG A 211 5.46 -3.81 -27.35
N ASN A 212 5.47 -4.99 -27.97
CA ASN A 212 6.52 -5.38 -28.92
C ASN A 212 6.27 -4.98 -30.40
N ALA A 213 5.08 -4.49 -30.75
CA ALA A 213 4.63 -4.39 -32.14
C ALA A 213 4.27 -2.98 -32.62
N GLN A 214 3.79 -2.09 -31.73
CA GLN A 214 3.21 -0.80 -32.15
C GLN A 214 3.48 0.35 -31.16
N ALA A 215 4.67 0.94 -31.21
CA ALA A 215 5.06 2.04 -30.33
C ALA A 215 4.10 3.26 -30.41
N GLU A 216 3.62 3.64 -31.61
CA GLU A 216 2.72 4.79 -31.79
C GLU A 216 1.29 4.55 -31.25
N ARG A 217 0.82 3.29 -31.22
CA ARG A 217 -0.53 2.95 -30.72
C ARG A 217 -0.59 2.94 -29.19
N ASN A 218 0.56 2.84 -28.54
CA ASN A 218 0.67 2.86 -27.08
C ASN A 218 0.54 4.26 -26.48
N GLU A 219 0.83 5.33 -27.22
CA GLU A 219 0.79 6.71 -26.68
C GLU A 219 -0.61 7.06 -26.16
N GLN A 220 -1.65 6.82 -26.96
CA GLN A 220 -3.05 7.05 -26.56
C GLN A 220 -3.45 6.18 -25.37
N SER A 221 -2.96 4.93 -25.32
CA SER A 221 -3.22 4.03 -24.19
C SER A 221 -2.59 4.54 -22.90
N PHE A 222 -1.38 5.11 -22.96
CA PHE A 222 -0.73 5.72 -21.79
C PHE A 222 -1.43 7.00 -21.34
N GLU A 223 -1.88 7.85 -22.26
CA GLU A 223 -2.69 9.03 -21.94
C GLU A 223 -3.99 8.64 -21.23
N LEU A 224 -4.72 7.66 -21.77
CA LEU A 224 -5.94 7.12 -21.14
C LEU A 224 -5.67 6.52 -19.77
N LEU A 225 -4.55 5.81 -19.61
CA LEU A 225 -4.17 5.21 -18.33
C LEU A 225 -3.84 6.28 -17.28
N ALA A 226 -3.14 7.35 -17.70
CA ALA A 226 -2.83 8.49 -16.86
C ALA A 226 -4.11 9.24 -16.43
N ASP A 227 -5.04 9.48 -17.35
CA ASP A 227 -6.33 10.12 -17.07
C ASP A 227 -7.20 9.26 -16.14
N LEU A 228 -7.26 7.94 -16.37
CA LEU A 228 -7.94 7.01 -15.47
C LEU A 228 -7.34 7.04 -14.06
N CYS A 229 -6.01 7.00 -13.95
CA CYS A 229 -5.31 7.09 -12.67
C CYS A 229 -5.63 8.41 -11.95
N ALA A 230 -5.65 9.54 -12.67
CA ALA A 230 -6.03 10.84 -12.12
C ALA A 230 -7.48 10.84 -11.64
N THR A 231 -8.39 10.31 -12.46
CA THR A 231 -9.82 10.17 -12.11
C THR A 231 -9.99 9.34 -10.85
N MET A 232 -9.37 8.17 -10.75
CA MET A 232 -9.43 7.30 -9.57
C MET A 232 -8.88 7.99 -8.31
N THR A 233 -7.75 8.69 -8.43
CA THR A 233 -7.13 9.46 -7.34
C THR A 233 -8.08 10.53 -6.80
N ASN A 234 -8.69 11.30 -7.71
CA ASN A 234 -9.45 12.50 -7.35
C ASN A 234 -10.90 12.21 -6.96
N THR A 235 -11.48 11.12 -7.44
CA THR A 235 -12.94 10.88 -7.34
C THR A 235 -13.33 9.58 -6.62
N SER A 236 -12.37 8.94 -5.92
CA SER A 236 -12.64 7.82 -5.01
C SER A 236 -12.86 8.28 -3.57
N LEU A 237 -13.77 7.62 -2.83
CA LEU A 237 -14.12 8.00 -1.46
C LEU A 237 -13.12 7.51 -0.39
N CYS A 238 -12.31 6.48 -0.67
CA CYS A 238 -11.36 5.91 0.28
C CYS A 238 -10.01 5.54 -0.35
N GLY A 239 -9.08 5.09 0.49
CA GLY A 239 -7.74 4.69 0.11
C GLY A 239 -7.68 3.63 -1.00
N MET A 240 -8.65 2.70 -1.08
CA MET A 240 -8.68 1.68 -2.14
C MET A 240 -8.60 2.32 -3.53
N GLY A 241 -9.63 3.06 -3.94
CA GLY A 241 -9.62 3.68 -5.26
C GLY A 241 -8.62 4.83 -5.40
N ARG A 242 -8.34 5.56 -4.30
CA ARG A 242 -7.41 6.72 -4.34
C ARG A 242 -5.95 6.30 -4.54
N MET A 243 -5.55 5.17 -3.99
CA MET A 243 -4.15 4.73 -3.94
C MET A 243 -3.84 3.56 -4.89
N THR A 244 -4.83 2.88 -5.48
CA THR A 244 -4.58 1.95 -6.61
C THR A 244 -3.72 2.56 -7.72
N PRO A 245 -3.84 3.86 -8.07
CA PRO A 245 -2.95 4.50 -9.02
C PRO A 245 -1.46 4.53 -8.62
N SER A 246 -1.11 4.44 -7.33
CA SER A 246 0.27 4.55 -6.85
C SER A 246 1.20 3.45 -7.37
N PRO A 247 0.89 2.14 -7.23
CA PRO A 247 1.69 1.07 -7.85
C PRO A 247 1.74 1.19 -9.39
N VAL A 248 0.66 1.63 -10.04
CA VAL A 248 0.62 1.78 -11.51
C VAL A 248 1.54 2.90 -11.99
N ARG A 249 1.45 4.09 -11.37
CA ARG A 249 2.26 5.26 -11.71
C ARG A 249 3.74 5.04 -11.42
N SER A 250 4.06 4.43 -10.29
CA SER A 250 5.45 4.12 -9.94
C SER A 250 6.06 3.06 -10.86
N ALA A 251 5.28 2.04 -11.24
CA ALA A 251 5.71 1.06 -12.26
C ALA A 251 6.03 1.75 -13.59
N LEU A 252 5.12 2.60 -14.10
CA LEU A 252 5.34 3.37 -15.33
C LEU A 252 6.53 4.34 -15.23
N LYS A 253 6.70 5.01 -14.09
CA LYS A 253 7.74 6.03 -13.89
C LYS A 253 9.15 5.43 -13.82
N TYR A 254 9.31 4.33 -13.11
CA TYR A 254 10.62 3.77 -12.79
C TYR A 254 11.01 2.56 -13.64
N PHE A 255 10.04 1.91 -14.28
CA PHE A 255 10.23 0.68 -15.05
C PHE A 255 9.46 0.74 -16.37
N SER A 256 9.53 1.89 -17.04
CA SER A 256 8.79 2.14 -18.29
C SER A 256 9.12 1.12 -19.37
N GLU A 257 10.34 0.57 -19.37
CA GLU A 257 10.80 -0.44 -20.32
C GLU A 257 9.86 -1.65 -20.40
N ASP A 258 9.24 -2.07 -19.28
CA ASP A 258 8.34 -3.24 -19.26
C ASP A 258 7.01 -3.01 -19.99
N PHE A 259 6.67 -1.75 -20.24
CA PHE A 259 5.47 -1.36 -20.98
C PHE A 259 5.73 -1.20 -22.48
N TYR A 260 7.00 -1.17 -22.90
CA TYR A 260 7.42 -1.12 -24.31
C TYR A 260 8.13 -2.39 -24.77
N GLN A 261 8.65 -3.23 -23.86
CA GLN A 261 9.32 -4.48 -24.17
C GLN A 261 8.99 -5.49 -23.08
N ALA A 262 8.92 -6.78 -23.42
CA ALA A 262 8.79 -7.80 -22.39
C ALA A 262 10.07 -7.88 -21.55
N ALA A 263 9.92 -7.99 -20.23
CA ALA A 263 11.04 -8.30 -19.34
C ALA A 263 11.72 -9.61 -19.79
N PRO A 264 13.06 -9.67 -19.77
CA PRO A 264 13.84 -10.81 -20.26
C PRO A 264 13.63 -12.10 -19.48
#